data_AF-A0A523X741-F1
#
_entry.id   AF-A0A523X741-F1
#
_cell.length_a   1.000
_cell.length_b   1.000
_cell.length_c   1.000
_cell.angle_alpha   90.00
_cell.angle_beta   90.00
_cell.angle_gamma   90.00
#
_symmetry.space_group_name_H-M   'P 1'
#
loop_
_entity.id
_entity.type
_entity.pdbx_description
1 polymer ?
#
loop_
_entity_poly.entity_id
_entity_poly.type
_entity_poly.pdbx_seq_one_letter_code
_entity_poly.pdbx_strand_id
1 'polypeptide(L)'
;TAMTGFQPHPSSGYDALGRPAPVVEIEEVCKAIGVEVKVRDPFEVDQAIEDLYDMLQDDGARVMVFRRRCYLVESKEKVRKRVFVDSEKCIGDDCGCARFCSRGFNCPGIIWDPEAKKAIIDEVVCTGCGVCATLCPMGAIVVEGG
;
A
#
# COMPACT_ATOMS: atom_id res chain seq x y z
N THR A 1 -5.37 -4.61 7.70
CA THR A 1 -6.69 -4.82 8.34
C THR A 1 -7.76 -4.72 7.27
N ALA A 2 -8.88 -5.44 7.45
CA ALA A 2 -9.94 -5.57 6.44
C ALA A 2 -10.68 -4.25 6.16
N MET A 3 -11.48 -4.20 5.09
CA MET A 3 -12.28 -3.03 4.67
C MET A 3 -13.51 -2.83 5.57
N THR A 4 -13.31 -2.69 6.87
CA THR A 4 -14.39 -2.59 7.86
C THR A 4 -14.87 -1.16 8.12
N GLY A 5 -14.32 -0.17 7.43
CA GLY A 5 -14.71 1.23 7.62
C GLY A 5 -14.28 1.81 8.97
N PHE A 6 -13.04 1.58 9.38
CA PHE A 6 -12.45 2.03 10.66
C PHE A 6 -13.05 1.38 11.91
N GLN A 7 -13.68 0.22 11.78
CA GLN A 7 -14.14 -0.54 12.95
C GLN A 7 -12.94 -1.07 13.76
N PRO A 8 -13.05 -1.08 15.10
CA PRO A 8 -12.06 -1.70 15.96
C PRO A 8 -11.96 -3.20 15.68
N HIS A 9 -10.78 -3.75 15.89
CA HIS A 9 -10.46 -5.17 15.73
C HIS A 9 -9.45 -5.59 16.83
N PRO A 10 -9.18 -6.88 17.03
CA PRO A 10 -8.32 -7.33 18.14
C PRO A 10 -6.94 -6.67 18.20
N SER A 11 -6.42 -6.18 17.07
CA SER A 11 -5.12 -5.48 17.00
C SER A 11 -5.22 -3.95 17.06
N SER A 12 -6.42 -3.35 17.27
CA SER A 12 -6.58 -1.90 17.38
C SER A 12 -6.45 -1.36 18.80
N GLY A 13 -6.48 -2.21 19.84
CA GLY A 13 -6.35 -1.82 21.24
C GLY A 13 -7.62 -1.25 21.88
N TYR A 14 -8.77 -1.35 21.20
CA TYR A 14 -10.06 -0.88 21.69
C TYR A 14 -11.15 -1.90 21.35
N ASP A 15 -12.16 -2.02 22.21
CA ASP A 15 -13.34 -2.86 21.97
C ASP A 15 -14.41 -2.16 21.10
N ALA A 16 -15.51 -2.85 20.82
CA ALA A 16 -16.62 -2.31 20.02
C ALA A 16 -17.31 -1.08 20.66
N LEU A 17 -17.07 -0.80 21.95
CA LEU A 17 -17.59 0.37 22.66
C LEU A 17 -16.55 1.50 22.77
N GLY A 18 -15.36 1.33 22.16
CA GLY A 18 -14.27 2.31 22.19
C GLY A 18 -13.48 2.32 23.50
N ARG A 19 -13.64 1.31 24.36
CA ARG A 19 -12.87 1.21 25.61
C ARG A 19 -11.53 0.53 25.34
N PRO A 20 -10.46 0.86 26.07
CA PRO A 20 -9.19 0.16 25.96
C PRO A 20 -9.37 -1.36 26.14
N ALA A 21 -8.77 -2.13 25.26
CA ALA A 21 -8.82 -3.59 25.27
C ALA A 21 -7.43 -4.18 25.01
N PRO A 22 -7.14 -5.40 25.49
CA PRO A 22 -5.89 -6.09 25.17
C PRO A 22 -5.70 -6.21 23.65
N VAL A 23 -4.48 -5.95 23.19
CA VAL A 23 -4.08 -6.10 21.79
C VAL A 23 -3.70 -7.55 21.54
N VAL A 24 -4.26 -8.14 20.48
CA VAL A 24 -3.86 -9.45 19.98
C VAL A 24 -3.15 -9.27 18.65
N GLU A 25 -1.86 -9.61 18.65
CA GLU A 25 -1.02 -9.65 17.45
C GLU A 25 -1.21 -11.00 16.75
N ILE A 26 -1.56 -10.96 15.46
CA ILE A 26 -1.94 -12.17 14.72
C ILE A 26 -0.75 -13.14 14.55
N GLU A 27 0.48 -12.62 14.48
CA GLU A 27 1.69 -13.44 14.43
C GLU A 27 1.87 -14.27 15.69
N GLU A 28 1.49 -13.76 16.86
CA GLU A 28 1.63 -14.51 18.11
C GLU A 28 0.63 -15.66 18.17
N VAL A 29 -0.58 -15.43 17.66
CA VAL A 29 -1.59 -16.49 17.51
C VAL A 29 -1.13 -17.56 16.52
N CYS A 30 -0.59 -17.17 15.37
CA CYS A 30 -0.09 -18.11 14.37
C CYS A 30 1.13 -18.90 14.88
N LYS A 31 2.09 -18.25 15.54
CA LYS A 31 3.22 -18.91 16.19
C LYS A 31 2.76 -19.92 17.26
N ALA A 32 1.76 -19.57 18.06
CA ALA A 32 1.21 -20.46 19.09
C ALA A 32 0.56 -21.74 18.52
N ILE A 33 0.06 -21.68 17.28
CA ILE A 33 -0.52 -22.81 16.55
C ILE A 33 0.57 -23.62 15.79
N GLY A 34 1.83 -23.16 15.82
CA GLY A 34 2.96 -23.81 15.16
C GLY A 34 3.10 -23.46 13.67
N VAL A 35 2.50 -22.35 13.24
CA VAL A 35 2.59 -21.85 11.86
C VAL A 35 3.72 -20.83 11.75
N GLU A 36 4.55 -20.96 10.71
CA GLU A 36 5.60 -19.98 10.43
C GLU A 36 4.97 -18.65 9.98
N VAL A 37 5.47 -17.56 10.54
CA VAL A 37 4.97 -16.21 10.26
C VAL A 37 6.10 -15.28 9.86
N LYS A 38 5.87 -14.52 8.78
CA LYS A 38 6.72 -13.40 8.37
C LYS A 38 5.91 -12.11 8.40
N VAL A 39 6.51 -11.02 8.87
CA VAL A 39 5.88 -9.70 8.96
C VAL A 39 6.63 -8.74 8.04
N ARG A 40 5.91 -8.00 7.20
CA ARG A 40 6.49 -7.06 6.23
C ARG A 40 5.65 -5.80 6.08
N ASP A 41 6.27 -4.65 5.81
CA ASP A 41 5.53 -3.47 5.34
C ASP A 41 5.19 -3.67 3.86
N PRO A 42 3.89 -3.63 3.46
CA PRO A 42 3.50 -3.80 2.07
C PRO A 42 4.01 -2.72 1.10
N PHE A 43 4.55 -1.60 1.60
CA PHE A 43 5.12 -0.55 0.75
C PHE A 43 6.62 -0.78 0.46
N GLU A 44 7.26 -1.70 1.17
CA GLU A 44 8.58 -2.25 0.80
C GLU A 44 8.38 -3.30 -0.30
N VAL A 45 7.90 -2.87 -1.47
CA VAL A 45 7.33 -3.75 -2.51
C VAL A 45 8.30 -4.85 -2.93
N ASP A 46 9.56 -4.51 -3.21
CA ASP A 46 10.55 -5.49 -3.67
C ASP A 46 10.84 -6.54 -2.58
N GLN A 47 11.05 -6.10 -1.34
CA GLN A 47 11.29 -7.02 -0.21
C GLN A 47 10.06 -7.86 0.12
N ALA A 48 8.85 -7.30 -0.05
CA ALA A 48 7.60 -8.03 0.12
C ALA A 48 7.42 -9.12 -0.94
N ILE A 49 7.85 -8.85 -2.17
CA ILE A 49 7.84 -9.82 -3.25
C ILE A 49 8.86 -10.93 -2.98
N GLU A 50 10.10 -10.58 -2.65
CA GLU A 50 11.16 -11.54 -2.30
C GLU A 50 10.72 -12.45 -1.14
N ASP A 51 10.25 -11.86 -0.05
CA ASP A 51 9.75 -12.59 1.11
C ASP A 51 8.63 -13.56 0.76
N LEU A 52 7.68 -13.12 -0.08
CA LEU A 52 6.56 -13.94 -0.49
C LEU A 52 7.02 -15.10 -1.38
N TYR A 53 7.95 -14.85 -2.31
CA TYR A 53 8.52 -15.88 -3.17
C TYR A 53 9.26 -16.95 -2.36
N ASP A 54 10.11 -16.54 -1.42
CA ASP A 54 10.80 -17.45 -0.51
C ASP A 54 9.80 -18.30 0.28
N MET A 55 8.75 -17.66 0.81
CA MET A 55 7.73 -18.37 1.58
C MET A 55 6.97 -19.42 0.75
N LEU A 56 6.78 -19.17 -0.54
CA LEU A 56 6.12 -20.09 -1.47
C LEU A 56 7.01 -21.28 -1.89
N GLN A 57 8.33 -21.25 -1.63
CA GLN A 57 9.23 -22.35 -2.01
C GLN A 57 9.17 -23.55 -1.05
N ASP A 58 8.75 -23.35 0.20
CA ASP A 58 8.68 -24.45 1.16
C ASP A 58 7.25 -24.98 1.33
N ASP A 59 7.15 -26.23 1.76
CA ASP A 59 5.89 -26.92 2.00
C ASP A 59 5.25 -26.52 3.34
N GLY A 60 3.91 -26.64 3.40
CA GLY A 60 3.13 -26.46 4.61
C GLY A 60 2.41 -25.12 4.71
N ALA A 61 1.64 -24.94 5.79
CA ALA A 61 0.91 -23.71 6.03
C ALA A 61 1.85 -22.64 6.56
N ARG A 62 1.82 -21.45 5.94
CA ARG A 62 2.61 -20.28 6.30
C ARG A 62 1.76 -19.03 6.25
N VAL A 63 2.13 -18.01 7.04
CA VAL A 63 1.36 -16.77 7.16
C VAL A 63 2.25 -15.56 6.93
N MET A 64 1.93 -14.75 5.91
CA MET A 64 2.54 -13.44 5.67
C MET A 64 1.63 -12.35 6.24
N VAL A 65 2.14 -11.55 7.17
CA VAL A 65 1.41 -10.44 7.79
C VAL A 65 1.93 -9.12 7.22
N PHE A 66 1.12 -8.49 6.37
CA PHE A 66 1.38 -7.12 5.94
C PHE A 66 0.94 -6.12 7.01
N ARG A 67 1.91 -5.50 7.68
CA ARG A 67 1.68 -4.55 8.76
C ARG A 67 2.14 -3.15 8.37
N ARG A 68 1.19 -2.21 8.39
CA ARG A 68 1.44 -0.76 8.30
C ARG A 68 0.29 0.00 8.92
N ARG A 69 0.55 1.22 9.42
CA ARG A 69 -0.51 2.18 9.73
C ARG A 69 -1.29 2.52 8.45
N CYS A 70 -2.62 2.45 8.53
CA CYS A 70 -3.46 2.77 7.39
C CYS A 70 -3.27 4.24 6.97
N TYR A 71 -2.88 4.47 5.71
CA TYR A 71 -2.62 5.82 5.22
C TYR A 71 -3.89 6.70 5.21
N LEU A 72 -5.09 6.11 5.12
CA LEU A 72 -6.35 6.85 5.29
C LEU A 72 -6.54 7.43 6.70
N VAL A 73 -5.92 6.81 7.70
CA VAL A 73 -5.92 7.32 9.08
C VAL A 73 -4.79 8.32 9.24
N GLU A 74 -3.58 7.96 8.80
CA GLU A 74 -2.40 8.82 8.90
C GLU A 74 -2.58 10.16 8.16
N SER A 75 -3.21 10.15 6.98
CA SER A 75 -3.52 11.34 6.18
C SER A 75 -4.57 12.29 6.78
N LYS A 76 -5.24 11.88 7.87
CA LYS A 76 -6.08 12.76 8.70
C LYS A 76 -5.33 13.34 9.88
N GLU A 77 -4.31 12.64 10.37
CA GLU A 77 -3.50 13.00 11.54
C GLU A 77 -2.28 13.86 11.17
N LYS A 78 -1.74 13.69 9.96
CA LYS A 78 -0.53 14.35 9.45
C LYS A 78 -0.80 15.13 8.17
N VAL A 79 0.12 16.06 7.87
CA VAL A 79 0.15 16.73 6.57
C VAL A 79 0.41 15.68 5.48
N ARG A 80 -0.46 15.65 4.48
CA ARG A 80 -0.35 14.73 3.35
C ARG A 80 0.86 15.09 2.51
N LYS A 81 1.62 14.07 2.11
CA LYS A 81 2.67 14.24 1.11
C LYS A 81 2.04 14.58 -0.23
N ARG A 82 2.66 15.48 -0.97
CA ARG A 82 2.20 15.81 -2.32
C ARG A 82 2.74 14.77 -3.27
N VAL A 83 1.87 14.20 -4.10
CA VAL A 83 2.26 13.26 -5.15
C VAL A 83 1.82 13.85 -6.48
N PHE A 84 2.71 13.89 -7.46
CA PHE A 84 2.39 14.39 -8.80
C PHE A 84 3.12 13.57 -9.86
N VAL A 85 2.65 13.68 -11.10
CA VAL A 85 3.31 13.10 -12.26
C VAL A 85 4.12 14.19 -12.95
N ASP A 86 5.42 13.95 -13.11
CA ASP A 86 6.29 14.70 -13.98
C ASP A 86 5.96 14.35 -15.45
N SER A 87 5.32 15.29 -16.12
CA SER A 87 4.89 15.15 -17.50
C SER A 87 6.06 14.93 -18.47
N GLU A 88 7.27 15.40 -18.17
CA GLU A 88 8.41 15.21 -19.09
C GLU A 88 8.91 13.76 -19.07
N LYS A 89 8.80 13.09 -17.92
CA LYS A 89 9.19 11.69 -17.74
C LYS A 89 8.08 10.70 -18.10
N CYS A 90 6.81 11.11 -17.96
CA CYS A 90 5.69 10.27 -18.33
C CYS A 90 5.53 10.22 -19.86
N ILE A 91 6.04 9.15 -20.46
CA ILE A 91 5.91 8.92 -21.92
C ILE A 91 4.63 8.16 -22.31
N GLY A 92 3.64 8.10 -21.41
CA GLY A 92 2.32 7.55 -21.72
C GLY A 92 2.35 6.08 -22.18
N ASP A 93 1.65 5.79 -23.29
CA ASP A 93 1.59 4.45 -23.87
C ASP A 93 2.93 3.97 -24.43
N ASP A 94 3.85 4.87 -24.78
CA ASP A 94 5.17 4.53 -25.32
C ASP A 94 6.08 3.88 -24.26
N CYS A 95 5.69 3.96 -22.99
CA CYS A 95 6.40 3.35 -21.87
C CYS A 95 6.36 1.81 -21.92
N GLY A 96 5.39 1.22 -22.63
CA GLY A 96 5.20 -0.23 -22.65
C GLY A 96 4.70 -0.82 -21.30
N CYS A 97 4.60 0.00 -20.24
CA CYS A 97 4.09 -0.42 -18.93
C CYS A 97 2.56 -0.65 -18.90
N ALA A 98 1.88 -0.53 -20.05
CA ALA A 98 0.43 -0.65 -20.19
C ALA A 98 -0.37 0.21 -19.19
N ARG A 99 0.18 1.38 -18.83
CA ARG A 99 -0.37 2.30 -17.82
C ARG A 99 -0.52 1.60 -16.46
N PHE A 100 0.48 0.84 -16.02
CA PHE A 100 0.42 0.03 -14.80
C PHE A 100 -0.11 0.81 -13.59
N CYS A 101 0.36 2.05 -13.38
CA CYS A 101 -0.08 2.90 -12.26
C CYS A 101 -1.61 3.13 -12.19
N SER A 102 -2.28 3.36 -13.32
CA SER A 102 -3.73 3.63 -13.39
C SER A 102 -4.58 2.43 -13.82
N ARG A 103 -3.99 1.38 -14.39
CA ARG A 103 -4.72 0.18 -14.85
C ARG A 103 -4.38 -1.10 -14.10
N GLY A 104 -3.09 -1.41 -13.95
CA GLY A 104 -2.64 -2.66 -13.33
C GLY A 104 -2.70 -2.59 -11.80
N PHE A 105 -1.96 -1.64 -11.25
CA PHE A 105 -2.05 -1.24 -9.84
C PHE A 105 -3.38 -0.58 -9.51
N ASN A 106 -3.97 0.13 -10.49
CA ASN A 106 -5.32 0.71 -10.41
C ASN A 106 -5.52 1.62 -9.18
N CYS A 107 -4.58 2.53 -8.94
CA CYS A 107 -4.70 3.48 -7.85
C CYS A 107 -5.86 4.45 -8.11
N PRO A 108 -6.80 4.64 -7.16
CA PRO A 108 -7.93 5.56 -7.36
C PRO A 108 -7.49 7.03 -7.47
N GLY A 109 -6.31 7.39 -6.97
CA GLY A 109 -5.75 8.73 -7.08
C GLY A 109 -5.00 9.01 -8.38
N ILE A 110 -4.94 8.07 -9.33
CA ILE A 110 -4.25 8.23 -10.61
C ILE A 110 -5.26 8.08 -11.74
N ILE A 111 -5.46 9.16 -12.50
CA ILE A 111 -6.36 9.16 -13.66
C ILE A 111 -5.55 9.33 -14.96
N TRP A 112 -6.18 9.02 -16.08
CA TRP A 112 -5.57 9.15 -17.40
C TRP A 112 -6.12 10.39 -18.10
N ASP A 113 -5.22 11.27 -18.53
CA ASP A 113 -5.54 12.40 -19.39
C ASP A 113 -5.48 11.97 -20.87
N PRO A 114 -6.63 11.92 -21.58
CA PRO A 114 -6.66 11.53 -22.99
C PRO A 114 -6.07 12.58 -23.93
N GLU A 115 -6.04 13.86 -23.55
CA GLU A 115 -5.51 14.95 -24.37
C GLU A 115 -3.98 14.99 -24.27
N ALA A 116 -3.45 15.01 -23.04
CA ALA A 116 -2.01 14.96 -22.80
C ALA A 116 -1.42 13.56 -23.07
N LYS A 117 -2.27 12.53 -23.15
CA LYS A 117 -1.89 11.11 -23.23
C LYS A 117 -0.93 10.69 -22.12
N LYS A 118 -1.19 11.16 -20.90
CA LYS A 118 -0.33 10.95 -19.72
C LYS A 118 -1.17 10.63 -18.48
N ALA A 119 -0.52 10.01 -17.50
CA ALA A 119 -1.12 9.85 -16.18
C ALA A 119 -1.08 11.19 -15.43
N ILE A 120 -2.11 11.48 -14.66
CA ILE A 120 -2.17 12.63 -13.76
C ILE A 120 -2.67 12.19 -12.38
N ILE A 121 -2.26 12.91 -11.33
CA ILE A 121 -2.74 12.66 -9.97
C ILE A 121 -3.98 13.48 -9.71
N ASP A 122 -5.05 12.83 -9.26
CA ASP A 122 -6.21 13.51 -8.68
C ASP A 122 -5.87 13.86 -7.22
N GLU A 123 -5.56 15.12 -6.94
CA GLU A 123 -5.18 15.59 -5.60
C GLU A 123 -6.31 15.48 -4.56
N VAL A 124 -7.58 15.38 -5.00
CA VAL A 124 -8.73 15.22 -4.09
C VAL A 124 -8.82 13.78 -3.59
N VAL A 125 -8.61 12.81 -4.49
CA VAL A 125 -8.70 11.38 -4.18
C VAL A 125 -7.37 10.83 -3.63
N CYS A 126 -6.25 11.38 -4.08
CA CYS A 126 -4.93 10.94 -3.67
C CYS A 126 -4.73 11.11 -2.16
N THR A 127 -4.33 10.03 -1.52
CA THR A 127 -4.05 10.04 -0.08
C THR A 127 -2.62 10.50 0.21
N GLY A 128 -1.69 10.35 -0.74
CA GLY A 128 -0.26 10.67 -0.56
C GLY A 128 0.62 9.48 -0.18
N CYS A 129 0.12 8.24 -0.34
CA CYS A 129 0.81 7.03 0.13
C CYS A 129 2.19 6.77 -0.49
N GLY A 130 2.42 7.26 -1.70
CA GLY A 130 3.72 7.21 -2.39
C GLY A 130 4.08 5.87 -3.03
N VAL A 131 3.29 4.80 -2.86
CA VAL A 131 3.58 3.48 -3.45
C VAL A 131 3.70 3.55 -4.97
N CYS A 132 2.86 4.35 -5.63
CA CYS A 132 2.91 4.49 -7.08
C CYS A 132 4.25 5.04 -7.61
N ALA A 133 5.02 5.76 -6.78
CA ALA A 133 6.35 6.25 -7.16
C ALA A 133 7.36 5.13 -7.33
N THR A 134 7.27 4.06 -6.52
CA THR A 134 8.17 2.89 -6.64
C THR A 134 7.81 2.01 -7.83
N LEU A 135 6.58 2.11 -8.35
CA LEU A 135 6.07 1.28 -9.44
C LEU A 135 6.30 1.88 -10.84
N CYS A 136 6.68 3.16 -10.94
CA CYS A 136 6.86 3.80 -12.23
C CYS A 136 8.26 3.54 -12.80
N PRO A 137 8.41 2.79 -13.92
CA PRO A 137 9.74 2.48 -14.45
C PRO A 137 10.49 3.71 -14.97
N MET A 138 9.76 4.76 -15.39
CA MET A 138 10.35 6.03 -15.83
C MET A 138 10.68 6.98 -14.68
N GLY A 139 10.34 6.63 -13.43
CA GLY A 139 10.46 7.54 -12.30
C GLY A 139 9.66 8.83 -12.48
N ALA A 140 8.52 8.75 -13.19
CA ALA A 140 7.70 9.90 -13.52
C ALA A 140 6.77 10.33 -12.38
N ILE A 141 6.55 9.49 -11.36
CA ILE A 141 5.71 9.82 -10.22
C ILE A 141 6.62 10.26 -9.06
N VAL A 142 6.43 11.48 -8.58
CA VAL A 142 7.28 12.12 -7.58
C VAL A 142 6.49 12.34 -6.29
N VAL A 143 7.14 12.13 -5.15
CA VAL A 143 6.60 12.40 -3.81
C VAL A 143 7.37 13.56 -3.20
N GLU A 144 6.70 14.67 -2.93
CA GLU A 144 7.23 15.86 -2.27
C GLU A 144 6.70 15.99 -0.83
N GLY A 145 7.57 16.40 0.07
CA GLY A 145 7.28 16.54 1.50
C GLY A 145 7.51 15.23 2.26
N GLY A 146 8.63 15.16 2.97
CA GLY A 146 8.98 14.13 3.92
C GLY A 146 9.66 14.78 5.11
#